data_AF-A0A0F9R7D9-F1
#
_entry.id   AF-A0A0F9R7D9-F1
#
_cell.length_a   1.000
_cell.length_b   1.000
_cell.length_c   1.000
_cell.angle_alpha   90.00
_cell.angle_beta   90.00
_cell.angle_gamma   90.00
#
_symmetry.space_group_name_H-M   'P 1'
#
loop_
_entity.id
_entity.type
_entity.pdbx_description
1 polymer ?
#
loop_
_entity_poly.entity_id
_entity_poly.type
_entity_poly.pdbx_seq_one_letter_code
_entity_poly.pdbx_strand_id
1 'polypeptide(L)'
;MAKNFEQVGNTLTVAESTLTHIDSGDGLVNSGEPCTFGAGDQFAGIAQIDAVATTTQIPVLRKGVHRLAVTGRDQVPADSAVAVGDALYIDVPEGQINKDGTLGVLLGYALGTVGAGLTATIPVMMKDG
;
A
#
# COMPACT_ATOMS: atom_id res chain seq x y z
N MET A 1 -23.64 -17.63 8.99
CA MET A 1 -22.37 -17.32 8.30
C MET A 1 -22.37 -18.05 6.98
N ALA A 2 -22.12 -17.36 5.87
CA ALA A 2 -21.91 -18.01 4.58
C ALA A 2 -20.65 -18.90 4.68
N LYS A 3 -20.78 -20.18 4.33
CA LYS A 3 -19.67 -21.13 4.47
C LYS A 3 -18.60 -20.96 3.39
N ASN A 4 -18.97 -20.38 2.23
CA ASN A 4 -18.10 -20.11 1.09
C ASN A 4 -18.43 -18.69 0.56
N PHE A 5 -17.78 -17.67 1.08
CA PHE A 5 -17.85 -16.35 0.45
C PHE A 5 -16.83 -16.34 -0.70
N GLU A 6 -17.33 -16.39 -1.93
CA GLU A 6 -16.50 -16.34 -3.13
C GLU A 6 -16.25 -14.88 -3.50
N GLN A 7 -15.01 -14.44 -3.30
CA GLN A 7 -14.52 -13.17 -3.83
C GLN A 7 -13.65 -13.45 -5.05
N VAL A 8 -13.54 -12.47 -5.95
CA VAL A 8 -12.56 -12.54 -7.03
C VAL A 8 -11.17 -12.65 -6.39
N GLY A 9 -10.38 -13.67 -6.74
CA GLY A 9 -9.17 -14.01 -6.00
C GLY A 9 -8.11 -12.89 -5.88
N ASN A 10 -8.21 -11.83 -6.69
CA ASN A 10 -7.34 -10.65 -6.63
C ASN A 10 -7.89 -9.50 -5.78
N THR A 11 -9.13 -9.57 -5.32
CA THR A 11 -9.77 -8.56 -4.48
C THR A 11 -10.19 -9.19 -3.16
N LEU A 12 -9.85 -8.55 -2.06
CA LEU A 12 -10.37 -8.91 -0.75
C LEU A 12 -11.10 -7.72 -0.14
N THR A 13 -12.38 -7.93 0.18
CA THR A 13 -13.19 -6.98 0.93
C THR A 13 -12.94 -7.17 2.41
N VAL A 14 -12.52 -6.10 3.06
CA VAL A 14 -12.21 -6.05 4.49
C VAL A 14 -12.87 -4.82 5.13
N ALA A 15 -13.08 -4.85 6.44
CA ALA A 15 -13.61 -3.70 7.15
C ALA A 15 -12.52 -2.63 7.29
N GLU A 16 -12.90 -1.36 7.14
CA GLU A 16 -12.01 -0.21 7.33
C GLU A 16 -11.25 -0.28 8.65
N SER A 17 -11.92 -0.68 9.74
CA SER A 17 -11.31 -0.85 11.06
C SER A 17 -10.17 -1.89 11.13
N THR A 18 -9.94 -2.65 10.06
CA THR A 18 -8.86 -3.65 9.97
C THR A 18 -7.74 -3.24 9.03
N LEU A 19 -7.87 -2.09 8.38
CA LEU A 19 -6.84 -1.53 7.51
C LEU A 19 -5.83 -0.73 8.33
N THR A 20 -4.60 -0.78 7.84
CA THR A 20 -3.54 0.17 8.18
C THR A 20 -3.15 0.87 6.89
N HIS A 21 -3.12 2.20 6.89
CA HIS A 21 -2.80 2.99 5.70
C HIS A 21 -2.10 4.29 6.11
N ILE A 22 -1.51 4.96 5.13
CA ILE A 22 -0.98 6.31 5.33
C ILE A 22 -2.18 7.23 5.55
N ASP A 23 -2.17 8.00 6.64
CA ASP A 23 -3.30 8.85 7.02
C ASP A 23 -3.51 10.00 6.02
N SER A 24 -4.69 10.05 5.42
CA SER A 24 -5.20 11.11 4.55
C SER A 24 -5.65 12.37 5.29
N GLY A 25 -5.69 12.33 6.63
CA GLY A 25 -6.04 13.44 7.51
C GLY A 25 -7.39 13.29 8.21
N ASP A 26 -8.21 12.31 7.81
CA ASP A 26 -9.49 11.96 8.42
C ASP A 26 -9.47 10.59 9.13
N GLY A 27 -8.33 9.89 9.12
CA GLY A 27 -8.17 8.58 9.75
C GLY A 27 -8.98 7.47 9.07
N LEU A 28 -9.36 7.65 7.79
CA LEU A 28 -10.10 6.70 6.98
C LEU A 28 -9.41 6.53 5.62
N VAL A 29 -9.40 5.33 5.05
CA VAL A 29 -8.79 5.09 3.74
C VAL A 29 -9.59 5.77 2.61
N ASN A 30 -8.88 6.32 1.63
CA ASN A 30 -9.47 6.78 0.37
C ASN A 30 -9.24 5.80 -0.78
N SER A 31 -10.09 5.89 -1.79
CA SER A 31 -9.93 5.18 -3.05
C SER A 31 -8.59 5.51 -3.69
N GLY A 32 -7.87 4.46 -4.09
CA GLY A 32 -6.55 4.55 -4.71
C GLY A 32 -5.40 4.56 -3.71
N GLU A 33 -5.68 4.60 -2.40
CA GLU A 33 -4.63 4.56 -1.39
C GLU A 33 -4.10 3.14 -1.18
N PRO A 34 -2.78 3.02 -0.95
CA PRO A 34 -2.16 1.77 -0.53
C PRO A 34 -2.49 1.49 0.93
N CYS A 35 -2.91 0.27 1.22
CA CYS A 35 -3.25 -0.16 2.57
C CYS A 35 -2.75 -1.59 2.85
N THR A 36 -2.54 -1.90 4.13
CA THR A 36 -2.22 -3.24 4.63
C THR A 36 -3.34 -3.78 5.50
N PHE A 37 -3.43 -5.11 5.59
CA PHE A 37 -4.43 -5.79 6.39
C PHE A 37 -4.04 -7.24 6.70
N GLY A 38 -4.82 -7.87 7.57
CA GLY A 38 -4.58 -9.22 8.05
C GLY A 38 -3.66 -9.24 9.27
N ALA A 39 -3.51 -10.41 9.89
CA ALA A 39 -2.68 -10.53 11.09
C ALA A 39 -1.21 -10.20 10.76
N GLY A 40 -0.67 -9.19 11.44
CA GLY A 40 0.69 -8.70 11.22
C GLY A 40 0.89 -8.02 9.86
N ASP A 41 -0.16 -7.43 9.29
CA ASP A 41 -0.10 -6.68 8.03
C ASP A 41 0.50 -7.49 6.86
N GLN A 42 0.22 -8.79 6.83
CA GLN A 42 0.79 -9.70 5.85
C GLN A 42 0.35 -9.40 4.40
N PHE A 43 -0.79 -8.75 4.23
CA PHE A 43 -1.30 -8.39 2.91
C PHE A 43 -1.23 -6.89 2.68
N ALA A 44 -0.89 -6.51 1.46
CA ALA A 44 -0.95 -5.14 0.96
C ALA A 44 -1.84 -5.08 -0.28
N GLY A 45 -2.43 -3.91 -0.54
CA GLY A 45 -3.33 -3.70 -1.65
C GLY A 45 -3.69 -2.24 -1.86
N ILE A 46 -4.55 -1.99 -2.84
CA ILE A 46 -5.07 -0.65 -3.16
C ILE A 46 -6.57 -0.61 -2.86
N ALA A 47 -6.99 0.30 -1.98
CA ALA A 47 -8.40 0.53 -1.69
C ALA A 47 -9.14 0.97 -2.96
N GLN A 48 -10.32 0.41 -3.21
CA GLN A 48 -11.11 0.69 -4.42
C GLN A 48 -12.24 1.71 -4.21
N ILE A 49 -12.51 2.08 -2.96
CA ILE A 49 -13.54 3.05 -2.58
C ILE A 49 -13.05 3.87 -1.39
N ASP A 50 -13.66 5.03 -1.18
CA ASP A 50 -13.47 5.83 0.03
C ASP A 50 -14.23 5.19 1.21
N ALA A 51 -13.61 5.17 2.38
CA ALA A 51 -14.30 4.85 3.61
C ALA A 51 -15.17 6.03 4.07
N VAL A 52 -16.37 5.73 4.56
CA VAL A 52 -17.29 6.72 5.15
C VAL A 52 -17.53 6.46 6.64
N ALA A 53 -17.05 5.32 7.13
CA ALA A 53 -17.08 4.89 8.51
C ALA A 53 -16.09 3.74 8.71
N THR A 54 -15.69 3.49 9.95
CA THR A 54 -14.80 2.37 10.32
C THR A 54 -15.41 0.98 10.04
N THR A 55 -16.71 0.90 9.81
CA THR A 55 -17.41 -0.34 9.44
C THR A 55 -17.57 -0.52 7.94
N THR A 56 -17.16 0.47 7.12
CA THR A 56 -17.24 0.39 5.66
C THR A 56 -16.44 -0.81 5.17
N GLN A 57 -17.04 -1.57 4.26
CA GLN A 57 -16.41 -2.72 3.64
C GLN A 57 -15.65 -2.25 2.40
N ILE A 58 -14.33 -2.22 2.49
CA ILE A 58 -13.43 -1.72 1.47
C ILE A 58 -12.97 -2.89 0.59
N PRO A 59 -13.30 -2.91 -0.71
CA PRO A 59 -12.67 -3.82 -1.64
C PRO A 59 -11.21 -3.39 -1.82
N VAL A 60 -10.27 -4.29 -1.54
CA VAL A 60 -8.84 -4.04 -1.67
C VAL A 60 -8.28 -4.90 -2.79
N LEU A 61 -7.75 -4.26 -3.83
CA LEU A 61 -7.12 -4.94 -4.96
C LEU A 61 -5.67 -5.28 -4.62
N ARG A 62 -5.32 -6.56 -4.65
CA ARG A 62 -4.03 -7.10 -4.21
C ARG A 62 -3.07 -7.41 -5.34
N LYS A 63 -3.51 -7.27 -6.60
CA LYS A 63 -2.72 -7.60 -7.80
C LYS A 63 -2.87 -6.53 -8.85
N GLY A 64 -1.81 -6.34 -9.64
CA GLY A 64 -1.81 -5.42 -10.77
C GLY A 64 -0.66 -4.43 -10.70
N VAL A 65 -0.73 -3.42 -11.57
CA VAL A 65 0.23 -2.30 -11.61
C VAL A 65 -0.52 -1.01 -11.33
N HIS A 66 -0.05 -0.26 -10.34
CA HIS A 66 -0.66 0.99 -9.90
C HIS A 66 0.34 2.14 -9.96
N ARG A 67 -0.13 3.35 -10.27
CA ARG A 67 0.71 4.55 -10.24
C ARG A 67 0.64 5.14 -8.84
N LEU A 68 1.75 5.08 -8.11
CA LEU A 68 1.81 5.48 -6.70
C LEU A 68 2.89 6.54 -6.50
N ALA A 69 2.66 7.47 -5.57
CA ALA A 69 3.67 8.42 -5.13
C ALA A 69 4.72 7.68 -4.27
N VAL A 70 5.95 7.64 -4.75
CA VAL A 70 7.07 6.94 -4.11
C VAL A 70 8.17 7.93 -3.83
N THR A 71 8.74 7.87 -2.62
CA THR A 71 9.89 8.67 -2.20
C THR A 71 11.17 7.85 -2.28
N GLY A 72 12.22 8.43 -2.87
CA GLY A 72 13.57 7.87 -2.91
C GLY A 72 14.26 7.90 -1.55
N ARG A 73 13.87 7.00 -0.65
CA ARG A 73 14.37 6.88 0.72
C ARG A 73 14.47 5.42 1.16
N ASP A 74 15.44 5.10 2.01
CA ASP A 74 15.65 3.75 2.59
C ASP A 74 15.34 3.69 4.09
N GLN A 75 15.37 4.84 4.77
CA GLN A 75 14.99 5.06 6.17
C GLN A 75 15.08 6.57 6.41
N VAL A 76 14.40 7.16 7.39
CA VAL A 76 14.69 8.55 7.81
C VAL A 76 15.94 8.56 8.71
N PRO A 77 16.98 9.39 8.41
CA PRO A 77 17.07 10.43 7.38
C PRO A 77 17.86 10.04 6.10
N ALA A 78 18.05 8.77 5.80
CA ALA A 78 18.87 8.28 4.69
C ALA A 78 18.10 8.19 3.36
N ASP A 79 18.33 9.17 2.48
CA ASP A 79 17.81 9.15 1.11
C ASP A 79 18.51 8.08 0.25
N SER A 80 17.74 7.43 -0.62
CA SER A 80 18.22 6.35 -1.50
C SER A 80 17.39 6.31 -2.76
N ALA A 81 18.02 6.38 -3.93
CA ALA A 81 17.29 6.34 -5.19
C ALA A 81 16.52 5.01 -5.35
N VAL A 82 15.36 5.09 -5.98
CA VAL A 82 14.57 3.93 -6.41
C VAL A 82 14.96 3.57 -7.84
N ALA A 83 15.40 2.34 -8.03
CA ALA A 83 15.63 1.72 -9.33
C ALA A 83 14.47 0.80 -9.71
N VAL A 84 14.36 0.46 -10.99
CA VAL A 84 13.39 -0.55 -11.45
C VAL A 84 13.73 -1.90 -10.82
N GLY A 85 12.71 -2.57 -10.26
CA GLY A 85 12.84 -3.83 -9.55
C GLY A 85 13.06 -3.69 -8.04
N ASP A 86 13.32 -2.48 -7.53
CA ASP A 86 13.44 -2.25 -6.09
C ASP A 86 12.14 -2.62 -5.37
N ALA A 87 12.27 -3.26 -4.21
CA ALA A 87 11.16 -3.50 -3.30
C ALA A 87 10.68 -2.18 -2.71
N LEU A 88 9.36 -2.01 -2.69
CA LEU A 88 8.70 -0.84 -2.15
C LEU A 88 7.77 -1.24 -1.01
N TYR A 89 7.75 -0.42 0.04
CA TYR A 89 7.07 -0.69 1.29
C TYR A 89 6.10 0.44 1.61
N ILE A 90 4.95 0.11 2.20
CA ILE A 90 4.07 1.09 2.85
C ILE A 90 4.70 1.38 4.21
N ASP A 91 5.33 2.54 4.34
CA ASP A 91 5.95 3.03 5.56
C ASP A 91 5.00 4.03 6.23
N VAL A 92 4.07 3.48 7.02
CA VAL A 92 3.07 4.27 7.75
C VAL A 92 3.70 5.22 8.78
N PRO A 93 4.71 4.81 9.58
CA PRO A 93 5.41 5.73 10.48
C PRO A 93 5.97 6.97 9.79
N GLU A 94 6.47 6.84 8.56
CA GLU A 94 7.00 7.96 7.78
C GLU A 94 5.97 8.61 6.82
N GLY A 95 4.77 8.04 6.71
CA GLY A 95 3.70 8.52 5.85
C GLY A 95 4.03 8.47 4.36
N GLN A 96 4.81 7.49 3.90
CA GLN A 96 5.25 7.41 2.51
C GLN A 96 5.39 5.98 1.99
N ILE A 97 5.45 5.83 0.66
CA ILE A 97 5.96 4.61 0.03
C ILE A 97 7.43 4.83 -0.28
N ASN A 98 8.30 3.98 0.23
CA ASN A 98 9.75 4.09 0.08
C ASN A 98 10.37 2.68 0.02
N LYS A 99 11.70 2.60 0.19
CA LYS A 99 12.45 1.32 0.23
C LYS A 99 12.66 0.81 1.67
N ASP A 100 12.11 1.48 2.69
CA ASP A 100 12.32 1.11 4.09
C ASP A 100 11.55 -0.18 4.43
N GLY A 101 12.26 -1.29 4.39
CA GLY A 101 11.75 -2.59 4.80
C GLY A 101 11.85 -2.88 6.30
N THR A 102 12.38 -1.96 7.11
CA THR A 102 12.54 -2.13 8.56
C THR A 102 11.22 -1.89 9.28
N LEU A 103 10.53 -0.83 8.89
CA LEU A 103 9.25 -0.41 9.47
C LEU A 103 8.08 -0.54 8.49
N GLY A 104 8.38 -0.64 7.19
CA GLY A 104 7.38 -0.75 6.15
C GLY A 104 6.93 -2.17 5.85
N VAL A 105 5.72 -2.28 5.28
CA VAL A 105 5.15 -3.55 4.81
C VAL A 105 5.31 -3.65 3.30
N LEU A 106 5.81 -4.79 2.81
CA LEU A 106 6.11 -4.98 1.39
C LEU A 106 4.85 -4.85 0.53
N LEU A 107 4.82 -3.80 -0.28
CA LEU A 107 3.75 -3.49 -1.22
C LEU A 107 3.96 -4.20 -2.56
N GLY A 108 5.19 -4.15 -3.06
CA GLY A 108 5.49 -4.57 -4.43
C GLY A 108 6.85 -4.11 -4.92
N TYR A 109 6.96 -3.98 -6.24
CA TYR A 109 8.22 -3.70 -6.93
C TYR A 109 8.08 -2.51 -7.88
N ALA A 110 9.09 -1.64 -7.87
CA ALA A 110 9.12 -0.45 -8.73
C ALA A 110 9.24 -0.84 -10.22
N LEU A 111 8.42 -0.24 -11.07
CA LEU A 111 8.55 -0.32 -12.54
C LEU A 111 9.03 1.02 -13.15
N GLY A 112 9.42 1.97 -12.30
CA GLY A 112 10.01 3.25 -12.67
C GLY A 112 11.08 3.67 -11.66
N THR A 113 11.76 4.77 -11.93
CA THR A 113 12.86 5.28 -11.09
C THR A 113 12.46 6.55 -10.34
N VAL A 114 13.02 6.73 -9.14
CA VAL A 114 12.90 7.98 -8.35
C VAL A 114 14.28 8.39 -7.87
N GLY A 115 14.64 9.66 -8.02
CA GLY A 115 15.91 10.18 -7.48
C GLY A 115 15.93 10.14 -5.94
N ALA A 116 17.11 10.04 -5.35
CA ALA A 116 17.27 10.08 -3.90
C ALA A 116 16.69 11.38 -3.32
N GLY A 117 15.89 11.28 -2.27
CA GLY A 117 15.23 12.40 -1.58
C GLY A 117 14.07 13.02 -2.36
N LEU A 118 13.80 12.56 -3.58
CA LEU A 118 12.69 13.04 -4.40
C LEU A 118 11.46 12.15 -4.21
N THR A 119 10.28 12.72 -4.46
CA THR A 119 9.03 11.98 -4.59
C THR A 119 8.56 12.06 -6.04
N ALA A 120 8.18 10.92 -6.61
CA ALA A 120 7.61 10.87 -7.96
C ALA A 120 6.54 9.78 -8.06
N THR A 121 5.55 10.01 -8.93
CA THR A 121 4.53 9.01 -9.24
C THR A 121 5.03 8.03 -10.29
N ILE A 122 5.31 6.79 -9.87
CA ILE A 122 5.82 5.72 -10.74
C ILE A 122 4.86 4.53 -10.78
N PRO A 123 4.88 3.72 -11.85
CA PRO A 123 4.20 2.43 -11.84
C PRO A 123 4.86 1.47 -10.84
N VAL A 124 4.06 0.77 -10.05
CA VAL A 124 4.45 -0.22 -9.04
C VAL A 124 3.67 -1.50 -9.29
N MET A 125 4.37 -2.62 -9.44
CA MET A 125 3.78 -3.95 -9.52
C MET A 125 3.52 -4.47 -8.11
N MET A 126 2.27 -4.75 -7.78
CA MET A 126 1.90 -5.31 -6.48
C MET A 126 2.53 -6.69 -6.30
N LYS A 127 3.03 -6.99 -5.10
CA LYS A 127 3.47 -8.34 -4.76
C LYS A 127 2.28 -9.28 -4.84
N ASP A 128 2.48 -10.44 -5.47
CA ASP A 128 1.51 -11.53 -5.35
C ASP A 128 1.42 -11.99 -3.90
N GLY A 129 0.30 -11.66 -3.24
CA GLY A 129 -0.05 -12.12 -1.89
C GLY A 129 -0.84 -13.43 -1.91
#